data_AF-A0A662IRP2-F1
#
_entry.id   AF-A0A662IRP2-F1
#
_cell.length_a   1.000
_cell.length_b   1.000
_cell.length_c   1.000
_cell.angle_alpha   90.00
_cell.angle_beta   90.00
_cell.angle_gamma   90.00
#
_symmetry.space_group_name_H-M   'P 1'
#
loop_
_entity.id
_entity.type
_entity.pdbx_description
1 polymer ?
#
loop_
_entity_poly.entity_id
_entity_poly.type
_entity_poly.pdbx_seq_one_letter_code
_entity_poly.pdbx_strand_id
1 'polypeptide(L)'
;MWDEAERLIEHIKNRGPRKVFYVGKSKDGRYYGRGRISAPKKFIGKKVYIVTEEELQELSRLLVRLNALKDFFVAFLNSEKCPKMFNIVGETWNPVTGCIHNCNYCWARKLALSKLRNSRRYRNGFIPRLNPEEFRKSFKGGIVFVSDMGDLFNVHVKDEWIMRVIRHIRKFPDTFFLFLTKNPARYQEFIGHFPRNVILGTTIETDDDDLYLKHRISSAPIPSRRYKAMKELNWPCKFVSIEPILDFNLDNFVKWIRDIAPFMVYVGYDNYNNKLPEPSLKKTMALIEKLSRFTLVVRKTIRPAWFESMESYIDFSKSAKNSNEAGVKQNVRENKKREV
;
A
#
# COMPACT_ATOMS: atom_id res chain seq x y z
N MET A 1 -3.06 9.44 -7.44
CA MET A 1 -4.50 9.67 -7.16
C MET A 1 -4.96 11.02 -7.69
N TRP A 2 -4.30 12.14 -7.33
CA TRP A 2 -4.64 13.47 -7.86
C TRP A 2 -4.48 13.54 -9.39
N ASP A 3 -3.35 13.11 -9.94
CA ASP A 3 -3.12 13.11 -11.40
C ASP A 3 -4.14 12.27 -12.19
N GLU A 4 -4.64 11.19 -11.59
CA GLU A 4 -5.61 10.28 -12.23
C GLU A 4 -7.00 10.89 -12.23
N ALA A 5 -7.40 11.52 -11.12
CA ALA A 5 -8.62 12.31 -11.03
C ALA A 5 -8.57 13.53 -11.96
N GLU A 6 -7.44 14.24 -12.03
CA GLU A 6 -7.25 15.38 -12.92
C GLU A 6 -7.31 14.96 -14.39
N ARG A 7 -6.62 13.88 -14.78
CA ARG A 7 -6.71 13.34 -16.15
C ARG A 7 -8.13 12.94 -16.53
N LEU A 8 -8.87 12.29 -15.62
CA LEU A 8 -10.25 11.90 -15.88
C LEU A 8 -11.15 13.13 -15.99
N ILE A 9 -10.99 14.12 -15.10
CA ILE A 9 -11.72 15.39 -15.15
C ILE A 9 -11.40 16.17 -16.44
N GLU A 10 -10.12 16.22 -16.83
CA GLU A 10 -9.66 16.91 -18.02
C GLU A 10 -10.13 16.21 -19.30
N HIS A 11 -10.13 14.88 -19.33
CA HIS A 11 -10.75 14.09 -20.38
C HIS A 11 -12.26 14.37 -20.51
N ILE A 12 -12.98 14.41 -19.37
CA ILE A 12 -14.41 14.79 -19.34
C ILE A 12 -14.62 16.23 -19.83
N LYS A 13 -13.76 17.17 -19.43
CA LYS A 13 -13.81 18.59 -19.86
C LYS A 13 -13.48 18.76 -21.34
N ASN A 14 -12.50 18.02 -21.87
CA ASN A 14 -12.03 18.08 -23.25
C ASN A 14 -13.05 17.54 -24.26
N ARG A 15 -13.99 16.69 -23.83
CA ARG A 15 -15.16 16.34 -24.66
C ARG A 15 -16.09 17.52 -24.93
N GLY A 16 -15.91 18.63 -24.20
CA GLY A 16 -16.64 19.87 -24.35
C GLY A 16 -18.05 19.79 -23.78
N PRO A 17 -18.55 20.86 -23.12
CA PRO A 17 -19.95 20.90 -22.72
C PRO A 17 -20.83 20.92 -23.99
N ARG A 18 -21.76 19.97 -24.10
CA ARG A 18 -22.73 19.97 -25.21
C ARG A 18 -23.97 20.75 -24.79
N LYS A 19 -24.45 21.64 -25.65
CA LYS A 19 -25.78 22.24 -25.48
C LYS A 19 -26.82 21.16 -25.72
N VAL A 20 -27.65 20.90 -24.72
CA VAL A 20 -28.80 20.00 -24.84
C VAL A 20 -29.94 20.77 -25.49
N PHE A 21 -30.49 20.23 -26.57
CA PHE A 21 -31.70 20.74 -27.21
C PHE A 21 -32.80 19.70 -27.03
N TYR A 22 -33.97 20.13 -26.54
CA TYR A 22 -35.16 19.29 -26.49
C TYR A 22 -35.74 19.18 -27.91
N VAL A 23 -35.67 17.99 -28.51
CA VAL A 23 -36.32 17.71 -29.79
C VAL A 23 -37.64 16.99 -29.49
N GLY A 24 -38.76 17.58 -29.90
CA GLY A 24 -40.06 16.93 -29.83
C GLY A 24 -40.06 15.60 -30.61
N LYS A 25 -40.83 14.62 -30.12
CA LYS A 25 -40.98 13.30 -30.74
C LYS A 25 -41.59 13.47 -32.16
N SER A 26 -40.99 12.91 -33.20
CA SER A 26 -41.70 12.78 -34.50
C SER A 26 -42.83 11.75 -34.36
N LYS A 27 -43.87 11.88 -35.19
CA LYS A 27 -45.09 11.05 -35.13
C LYS A 27 -44.84 9.55 -35.41
N ASP A 28 -43.66 9.23 -35.92
CA ASP A 28 -43.30 7.97 -36.58
C ASP A 28 -42.11 7.26 -35.88
N GLY A 29 -41.65 7.80 -34.74
CA GLY A 29 -40.84 7.05 -33.75
C GLY A 29 -39.40 6.70 -34.15
N ARG A 30 -38.91 7.13 -35.31
CA ARG A 30 -37.56 6.80 -35.79
C ARG A 30 -36.56 7.94 -35.55
N TYR A 31 -35.36 7.57 -35.08
CA TYR A 31 -34.21 8.45 -34.90
C TYR A 31 -33.18 8.18 -36.01
N TYR A 32 -32.66 9.23 -36.68
CA TYR A 32 -31.62 9.11 -37.70
C TYR A 32 -30.44 10.06 -37.42
N GLY A 33 -29.20 9.59 -37.65
CA GLY A 33 -27.96 10.37 -37.68
C GLY A 33 -27.23 10.54 -36.34
N ARG A 34 -25.92 10.88 -36.39
CA ARG A 34 -25.02 11.15 -35.23
C ARG A 34 -25.80 11.79 -34.07
N GLY A 35 -25.95 11.03 -32.99
CA GLY A 35 -27.05 11.20 -32.03
C GLY A 35 -27.04 12.52 -31.27
N ARG A 36 -28.21 13.18 -31.25
CA ARG A 36 -28.53 14.21 -30.24
C ARG A 36 -28.98 13.50 -28.97
N ILE A 37 -28.37 13.82 -27.83
CA ILE A 37 -28.83 13.31 -26.53
C ILE A 37 -30.01 14.16 -26.08
N SER A 38 -31.17 13.51 -25.97
CA SER A 38 -32.35 14.12 -25.36
C SER A 38 -32.17 14.06 -23.84
N ALA A 39 -32.06 15.22 -23.18
CA ALA A 39 -32.00 15.28 -21.73
C ALA A 39 -33.21 16.06 -21.17
N PRO A 40 -33.62 15.79 -19.91
CA PRO A 40 -34.79 16.43 -19.30
C PRO A 40 -34.79 17.96 -19.42
N LYS A 41 -35.98 18.57 -19.59
CA LYS A 41 -36.15 20.03 -19.73
C LYS A 41 -35.40 20.87 -18.67
N LYS A 42 -35.22 20.33 -17.45
CA LYS A 42 -34.46 20.96 -16.35
C LYS A 42 -32.98 21.25 -16.64
N PHE A 43 -32.43 20.68 -17.73
CA PHE A 43 -31.05 20.88 -18.16
C PHE A 43 -30.90 21.88 -19.31
N ILE A 44 -31.99 22.43 -19.84
CA ILE A 44 -31.95 23.49 -20.86
C ILE A 44 -31.20 24.70 -20.29
N GLY A 45 -30.27 25.26 -21.08
CA GLY A 45 -29.44 26.40 -20.68
C GLY A 45 -28.27 26.07 -19.74
N LYS A 46 -28.14 24.80 -19.29
CA LYS A 46 -27.04 24.36 -18.43
C LYS A 46 -25.90 23.76 -19.26
N LYS A 47 -24.66 23.86 -18.76
CA LYS A 47 -23.53 23.07 -19.27
C LYS A 47 -23.71 21.62 -18.79
N VAL A 48 -23.78 20.69 -19.73
CA VAL A 48 -23.92 19.26 -19.45
C VAL A 48 -22.70 18.53 -19.98
N TYR A 49 -22.10 17.70 -19.11
CA TYR A 49 -21.04 16.76 -19.48
C TYR A 49 -21.66 15.37 -19.57
N ILE A 50 -21.29 14.63 -20.61
CA ILE A 50 -21.74 13.27 -20.82
C ILE A 50 -20.57 12.36 -20.49
N VAL A 51 -20.80 11.49 -19.53
CA VAL A 51 -19.84 10.46 -19.11
C VAL A 51 -20.40 9.09 -19.47
N THR A 52 -19.50 8.18 -19.80
CA THR A 52 -19.81 6.75 -19.96
C THR A 52 -20.08 6.12 -18.61
N GLU A 53 -20.70 4.94 -18.61
CA GLU A 53 -20.93 4.18 -17.38
C GLU A 53 -19.60 3.78 -16.72
N GLU A 54 -18.60 3.42 -17.52
CA GLU A 54 -17.26 3.07 -17.05
C GLU A 54 -16.58 4.26 -16.35
N GLU A 55 -16.64 5.46 -16.95
CA GLU A 55 -16.10 6.69 -16.35
C GLU A 55 -16.82 7.05 -15.04
N LEU A 56 -18.14 6.84 -14.98
CA LEU A 56 -18.92 7.07 -13.75
C LEU A 56 -18.56 6.08 -12.64
N GLN A 57 -18.35 4.81 -12.99
CA GLN A 57 -17.88 3.79 -12.05
C GLN A 57 -16.48 4.11 -11.53
N GLU A 58 -15.59 4.61 -12.39
CA GLU A 58 -14.24 5.02 -12.02
C GLU A 58 -14.26 6.23 -11.07
N LEU A 59 -15.03 7.28 -11.38
CA LEU A 59 -15.24 8.42 -10.49
C LEU A 59 -15.80 7.98 -9.13
N SER A 60 -16.76 7.05 -9.14
CA SER A 60 -17.36 6.52 -7.90
C SER A 60 -16.33 5.78 -7.06
N ARG A 61 -15.46 4.96 -7.67
CA ARG A 61 -14.35 4.27 -6.97
C ARG A 61 -13.36 5.27 -6.39
N LEU A 62 -12.99 6.32 -7.14
CA LEU A 62 -12.09 7.38 -6.66
C LEU A 62 -12.69 8.10 -5.45
N LEU A 63 -13.96 8.46 -5.51
CA LEU A 63 -14.66 9.13 -4.40
C LEU A 63 -14.69 8.25 -3.14
N VAL A 64 -14.95 6.95 -3.27
CA VAL A 64 -14.91 6.01 -2.15
C VAL A 64 -13.50 5.95 -1.53
N ARG A 65 -12.45 5.89 -2.35
CA ARG A 65 -11.05 5.89 -1.86
C ARG A 65 -10.71 7.20 -1.13
N LEU A 66 -11.07 8.35 -1.70
CA LEU A 66 -10.80 9.65 -1.11
C LEU A 66 -11.53 9.83 0.22
N ASN A 67 -12.79 9.41 0.32
CA ASN A 67 -13.53 9.42 1.57
C ASN A 67 -12.89 8.51 2.62
N ALA A 68 -12.51 7.29 2.24
CA ALA A 68 -11.85 6.37 3.16
C ALA A 68 -10.50 6.92 3.66
N LEU A 69 -9.75 7.62 2.80
CA LEU A 69 -8.52 8.31 3.19
C LEU A 69 -8.76 9.48 4.13
N LYS A 70 -9.75 10.31 3.84
CA LYS A 70 -10.16 11.41 4.72
C LYS A 70 -10.51 10.86 6.10
N ASP A 71 -11.34 9.82 6.17
CA ASP A 71 -11.75 9.20 7.43
C ASP A 71 -10.55 8.60 8.18
N PHE A 72 -9.62 7.96 7.46
CA PHE A 72 -8.36 7.47 8.03
C PHE A 72 -7.53 8.60 8.65
N PHE A 73 -7.30 9.71 7.92
CA PHE A 73 -6.49 10.81 8.43
C PHE A 73 -7.16 11.53 9.59
N VAL A 74 -8.49 11.66 9.59
CA VAL A 74 -9.23 12.17 10.76
C VAL A 74 -8.99 11.29 11.98
N ALA A 75 -9.09 9.96 11.84
CA ALA A 75 -8.85 9.04 12.96
C ALA A 75 -7.37 9.03 13.41
N PHE A 76 -6.43 9.18 12.48
CA PHE A 76 -5.00 9.21 12.76
C PHE A 76 -4.57 10.50 13.47
N LEU A 77 -4.92 11.67 12.91
CA LEU A 77 -4.45 12.97 13.40
C LEU A 77 -5.11 13.38 14.72
N ASN A 78 -6.31 12.87 15.03
CA ASN A 78 -7.01 13.16 16.28
C ASN A 78 -6.84 12.04 17.33
N SER A 79 -5.92 11.09 17.12
CA SER A 79 -5.65 10.02 18.07
C SER A 79 -4.63 10.46 19.13
N GLU A 80 -4.96 10.31 20.41
CA GLU A 80 -4.05 10.60 21.53
C GLU A 80 -3.01 9.49 21.80
N LYS A 81 -3.03 8.39 21.04
CA LYS A 81 -2.18 7.21 21.30
C LYS A 81 -0.75 7.34 20.76
N CYS A 82 0.22 6.88 21.54
CA CYS A 82 1.64 6.85 21.14
C CYS A 82 1.95 5.81 20.04
N PRO A 83 2.82 6.15 19.07
CA PRO A 83 3.22 5.23 17.98
C PRO A 83 3.88 3.92 18.44
N LYS A 84 3.65 2.82 17.69
CA LYS A 84 4.22 1.47 17.89
C LYS A 84 5.06 1.01 16.67
N MET A 85 5.05 -0.29 16.35
CA MET A 85 5.85 -0.91 15.28
C MET A 85 5.71 -0.14 13.95
N PHE A 86 4.50 0.27 13.59
CA PHE A 86 4.23 1.27 12.57
C PHE A 86 3.92 2.60 13.23
N ASN A 87 4.44 3.72 12.69
CA ASN A 87 4.28 5.02 13.34
C ASN A 87 2.81 5.51 13.34
N ILE A 88 1.96 4.94 12.48
CA ILE A 88 0.52 5.19 12.49
C ILE A 88 -0.23 4.40 13.56
N VAL A 89 0.35 3.30 14.06
CA VAL A 89 -0.32 2.37 14.98
C VAL A 89 -0.15 2.87 16.40
N GLY A 90 -1.25 3.18 17.06
CA GLY A 90 -1.26 3.56 18.48
C GLY A 90 -1.29 2.36 19.43
N GLU A 91 -1.75 1.20 18.94
CA GLU A 91 -2.02 0.03 19.77
C GLU A 91 -1.98 -1.28 18.96
N THR A 92 -1.58 -2.37 19.60
CA THR A 92 -1.66 -3.71 19.00
C THR A 92 -2.75 -4.56 19.68
N TRP A 93 -3.35 -5.46 18.92
CA TRP A 93 -4.37 -6.39 19.40
C TRP A 93 -4.13 -7.76 18.80
N ASN A 94 -3.97 -8.78 19.65
CA ASN A 94 -3.49 -10.10 19.23
C ASN A 94 -4.55 -11.19 19.44
N PRO A 95 -5.73 -11.12 18.81
CA PRO A 95 -6.78 -12.11 19.00
C PRO A 95 -6.37 -13.48 18.45
N VAL A 96 -5.46 -13.51 17.46
CA VAL A 96 -4.78 -14.70 16.98
C VAL A 96 -3.27 -14.43 17.03
N THR A 97 -2.51 -15.39 17.51
CA THR A 97 -1.03 -15.33 17.56
C THR A 97 -0.43 -16.56 16.92
N GLY A 98 0.85 -16.50 16.58
CA GLY A 98 1.57 -17.59 15.95
C GLY A 98 1.35 -17.63 14.43
N CYS A 99 2.29 -18.27 13.75
CA CYS A 99 2.36 -18.27 12.29
C CYS A 99 3.28 -19.40 11.82
N ILE A 100 2.96 -20.03 10.68
CA ILE A 100 3.79 -21.10 10.11
C ILE A 100 4.56 -20.70 8.85
N HIS A 101 4.60 -19.41 8.52
CA HIS A 101 5.37 -18.94 7.36
C HIS A 101 6.87 -19.12 7.52
N ASN A 102 7.39 -19.39 8.72
CA ASN A 102 8.80 -19.71 8.97
C ASN A 102 9.78 -18.71 8.34
N CYS A 103 9.47 -17.41 8.34
CA CYS A 103 10.40 -16.41 7.82
C CYS A 103 11.71 -16.45 8.60
N ASN A 104 12.83 -16.50 7.88
CA ASN A 104 14.17 -16.61 8.47
C ASN A 104 14.57 -15.36 9.30
N TYR A 105 13.87 -14.24 9.12
CA TYR A 105 14.06 -12.98 9.83
C TYR A 105 12.98 -12.67 10.89
N CYS A 106 12.07 -13.60 11.20
CA CYS A 106 10.86 -13.31 11.98
C CYS A 106 11.17 -12.95 13.45
N TRP A 107 11.08 -11.65 13.77
CA TRP A 107 11.26 -11.15 15.14
C TRP A 107 10.23 -11.72 16.12
N ALA A 108 8.95 -11.83 15.71
CA ALA A 108 7.87 -12.32 16.55
C ALA A 108 8.08 -13.79 16.94
N ARG A 109 8.52 -14.64 15.99
CA ARG A 109 8.90 -16.03 16.25
C ARG A 109 10.09 -16.10 17.20
N LYS A 110 11.14 -15.31 16.96
CA LYS A 110 12.32 -15.25 17.84
C LYS A 110 11.93 -14.86 19.26
N LEU A 111 11.09 -13.84 19.43
CA LEU A 111 10.60 -13.40 20.74
C LEU A 111 9.75 -14.49 21.42
N ALA A 112 8.81 -15.09 20.68
CA ALA A 112 7.92 -16.13 21.17
C ALA A 112 8.68 -17.37 21.65
N LEU A 113 9.68 -17.81 20.90
CA LEU A 113 10.47 -19.02 21.19
C LEU A 113 11.62 -18.77 22.17
N SER A 114 11.95 -17.51 22.48
CA SER A 114 12.96 -17.15 23.48
C SER A 114 12.32 -16.66 24.77
N LYS A 115 12.09 -15.34 24.87
CA LYS A 115 11.65 -14.67 26.11
C LYS A 115 10.25 -15.09 26.54
N LEU A 116 9.37 -15.41 25.59
CA LEU A 116 7.98 -15.73 25.89
C LEU A 116 7.67 -17.23 25.83
N ARG A 117 8.70 -18.09 25.73
CA ARG A 117 8.54 -19.54 25.51
C ARG A 117 7.72 -20.23 26.60
N ASN A 118 7.75 -19.72 27.83
CA ASN A 118 6.98 -20.29 28.96
C ASN A 118 5.60 -19.66 29.13
N SER A 119 5.24 -18.65 28.33
CA SER A 119 3.94 -18.01 28.41
C SER A 119 2.84 -18.93 27.87
N ARG A 120 1.61 -18.79 28.38
CA ARG A 120 0.45 -19.56 27.93
C ARG A 120 0.24 -19.53 26.41
N ARG A 121 0.60 -18.43 25.74
CA ARG A 121 0.43 -18.23 24.29
C ARG A 121 1.43 -19.01 23.46
N TYR A 122 2.66 -19.19 23.95
CA TYR A 122 3.79 -19.69 23.15
C TYR A 122 4.46 -20.94 23.72
N ARG A 123 3.94 -21.51 24.83
CA ARG A 123 4.43 -22.77 25.43
C ARG A 123 4.44 -23.97 24.49
N ASN A 124 3.60 -23.95 23.46
CA ASN A 124 3.54 -24.99 22.43
C ASN A 124 4.22 -24.55 21.13
N GLY A 125 5.09 -23.54 21.19
CA GLY A 125 5.75 -22.94 20.03
C GLY A 125 4.96 -21.79 19.39
N PHE A 126 5.44 -21.33 18.23
CA PHE A 126 4.87 -20.20 17.50
C PHE A 126 3.85 -20.65 16.44
N ILE A 127 2.87 -21.44 16.87
CA ILE A 127 1.81 -21.98 16.01
C ILE A 127 0.51 -21.17 16.16
N PRO A 128 -0.34 -21.08 15.11
CA PRO A 128 -1.61 -20.37 15.17
C PRO A 128 -2.48 -20.77 16.36
N ARG A 129 -2.89 -19.78 17.15
CA ARG A 129 -3.72 -19.94 18.34
C ARG A 129 -4.71 -18.79 18.45
N LEU A 130 -5.98 -19.10 18.71
CA LEU A 130 -6.98 -18.13 19.15
C LEU A 130 -6.75 -17.76 20.63
N ASN A 131 -6.87 -16.48 20.94
CA ASN A 131 -6.74 -15.90 22.28
C ASN A 131 -8.11 -15.35 22.73
N PRO A 132 -9.01 -16.18 23.30
CA PRO A 132 -10.37 -15.76 23.63
C PRO A 132 -10.45 -14.56 24.58
N GLU A 133 -9.44 -14.40 25.44
CA GLU A 133 -9.35 -13.29 26.39
C GLU A 133 -9.27 -11.91 25.70
N GLU A 134 -8.72 -11.86 24.49
CA GLU A 134 -8.53 -10.62 23.72
C GLU A 134 -9.85 -10.03 23.22
N PHE A 135 -10.94 -10.81 23.21
CA PHE A 135 -12.27 -10.34 22.81
C PHE A 135 -13.01 -9.56 23.91
N ARG A 136 -12.40 -9.38 25.09
CA ARG A 136 -12.87 -8.44 26.11
C ARG A 136 -12.38 -7.01 25.86
N LYS A 137 -11.41 -6.85 24.95
CA LYS A 137 -10.78 -5.56 24.67
C LYS A 137 -11.73 -4.63 23.91
N SER A 138 -11.80 -3.38 24.36
CA SER A 138 -12.49 -2.28 23.68
C SER A 138 -11.50 -1.31 23.06
N PHE A 139 -11.86 -0.70 21.93
CA PHE A 139 -11.03 0.29 21.26
C PHE A 139 -11.68 1.67 21.29
N LYS A 140 -10.83 2.69 21.44
CA LYS A 140 -11.22 4.11 21.51
C LYS A 140 -10.41 4.89 20.48
N GLY A 141 -10.87 4.89 19.23
CA GLY A 141 -10.23 5.63 18.13
C GLY A 141 -8.81 5.14 17.76
N GLY A 142 -8.20 5.87 16.82
CA GLY A 142 -6.86 5.62 16.30
C GLY A 142 -6.75 4.37 15.43
N ILE A 143 -5.52 3.86 15.29
CA ILE A 143 -5.22 2.69 14.45
C ILE A 143 -4.68 1.55 15.30
N VAL A 144 -5.30 0.38 15.14
CA VAL A 144 -4.94 -0.86 15.84
C VAL A 144 -4.32 -1.85 14.85
N PHE A 145 -3.11 -2.33 15.14
CA PHE A 145 -2.52 -3.42 14.36
C PHE A 145 -3.00 -4.77 14.91
N VAL A 146 -3.70 -5.51 14.05
CA VAL A 146 -4.28 -6.81 14.38
C VAL A 146 -3.28 -7.93 14.12
N SER A 147 -2.97 -8.70 15.16
CA SER A 147 -2.11 -9.89 15.14
C SER A 147 -0.65 -9.61 14.76
N ASP A 148 0.00 -8.63 15.39
CA ASP A 148 1.43 -8.31 15.16
C ASP A 148 2.37 -9.45 15.62
N MET A 149 1.91 -10.32 16.51
CA MET A 149 2.58 -11.55 16.94
C MET A 149 2.07 -12.81 16.20
N GLY A 150 1.60 -12.66 14.96
CA GLY A 150 1.09 -13.77 14.15
C GLY A 150 0.82 -13.37 12.70
N ASP A 151 0.04 -14.19 12.01
CA ASP A 151 -0.56 -13.86 10.72
C ASP A 151 -1.99 -14.41 10.70
N LEU A 152 -2.98 -13.53 10.77
CA LEU A 152 -4.39 -13.91 10.86
C LEU A 152 -4.89 -14.65 9.62
N PHE A 153 -4.28 -14.43 8.47
CA PHE A 153 -4.71 -15.00 7.19
C PHE A 153 -3.81 -16.17 6.75
N ASN A 154 -2.93 -16.63 7.62
CA ASN A 154 -2.18 -17.87 7.43
C ASN A 154 -3.13 -19.06 7.21
N VAL A 155 -2.78 -19.97 6.30
CA VAL A 155 -3.61 -21.13 5.90
C VAL A 155 -4.09 -22.04 7.05
N HIS A 156 -3.40 -22.07 8.19
CA HIS A 156 -3.81 -22.86 9.36
C HIS A 156 -4.73 -22.13 10.35
N VAL A 157 -4.96 -20.83 10.15
CA VAL A 157 -5.98 -20.10 10.91
C VAL A 157 -7.35 -20.52 10.39
N LYS A 158 -8.29 -20.82 11.27
CA LYS A 158 -9.65 -21.23 10.88
C LYS A 158 -10.50 -20.02 10.50
N ASP A 159 -11.40 -20.19 9.52
CA ASP A 159 -12.32 -19.14 9.07
C ASP A 159 -13.19 -18.59 10.21
N GLU A 160 -13.61 -19.47 11.13
CA GLU A 160 -14.36 -19.09 12.33
C GLU A 160 -13.61 -18.07 13.21
N TRP A 161 -12.27 -18.14 13.27
CA TRP A 161 -11.46 -17.21 14.05
C TRP A 161 -11.39 -15.85 13.36
N ILE A 162 -11.17 -15.84 12.04
CA ILE A 162 -11.16 -14.63 11.22
C ILE A 162 -12.53 -13.94 11.32
N MET A 163 -13.62 -14.67 11.14
CA MET A 163 -14.98 -14.14 11.27
C MET A 163 -15.29 -13.62 12.66
N ARG A 164 -14.75 -14.25 13.72
CA ARG A 164 -14.90 -13.75 15.09
C ARG A 164 -14.16 -12.42 15.27
N VAL A 165 -12.96 -12.29 14.72
CA VAL A 165 -12.19 -11.03 14.71
C VAL A 165 -12.93 -9.94 13.95
N ILE A 166 -13.41 -10.22 12.73
CA ILE A 166 -14.18 -9.27 11.91
C ILE A 166 -15.45 -8.82 12.64
N ARG A 167 -16.20 -9.75 13.26
CA ARG A 167 -17.38 -9.42 14.07
C ARG A 167 -17.05 -8.54 15.28
N HIS A 168 -15.89 -8.72 15.89
CA HIS A 168 -15.48 -7.92 17.04
C HIS A 168 -15.17 -6.47 16.65
N ILE A 169 -14.39 -6.27 15.58
CA ILE A 169 -13.98 -4.91 15.16
C ILE A 169 -15.14 -4.05 14.64
N ARG A 170 -16.22 -4.67 14.14
CA ARG A 170 -17.45 -3.97 13.72
C ARG A 170 -18.10 -3.15 14.83
N LYS A 171 -17.84 -3.49 16.09
CA LYS A 171 -18.37 -2.76 17.26
C LYS A 171 -17.68 -1.42 17.49
N PHE A 172 -16.58 -1.13 16.77
CA PHE A 172 -15.72 0.04 17.01
C PHE A 172 -15.53 0.83 15.70
N PRO A 173 -16.59 1.47 15.16
CA PRO A 173 -16.54 2.13 13.85
C PRO A 173 -15.53 3.30 13.79
N ASP A 174 -15.23 3.93 14.92
CA ASP A 174 -14.30 5.07 15.01
C ASP A 174 -12.82 4.65 15.10
N THR A 175 -12.52 3.35 15.19
CA THR A 175 -11.15 2.81 15.22
C THR A 175 -10.84 2.16 13.88
N PHE A 176 -9.67 2.44 13.32
CA PHE A 176 -9.16 1.74 12.15
C PHE A 176 -8.37 0.49 12.53
N PHE A 177 -8.55 -0.59 11.78
CA PHE A 177 -7.87 -1.86 12.01
C PHE A 177 -6.97 -2.21 10.83
N LEU A 178 -5.66 -2.26 11.07
CA LEU A 178 -4.67 -2.73 10.11
C LEU A 178 -4.54 -4.24 10.22
N PHE A 179 -4.91 -4.93 9.14
CA PHE A 179 -4.52 -6.32 8.92
C PHE A 179 -3.29 -6.35 8.01
N LEU A 180 -2.27 -7.13 8.38
CA LEU A 180 -1.08 -7.33 7.56
C LEU A 180 -0.82 -8.83 7.47
N THR A 181 -0.63 -9.33 6.25
CA THR A 181 -0.41 -10.76 6.00
C THR A 181 0.62 -10.98 4.91
N LYS A 182 1.19 -12.19 4.86
CA LYS A 182 1.91 -12.69 3.68
C LYS A 182 1.05 -13.62 2.82
N ASN A 183 -0.23 -13.78 3.13
CA ASN A 183 -1.22 -14.55 2.37
C ASN A 183 -2.45 -13.70 1.96
N PRO A 184 -2.27 -12.60 1.20
CA PRO A 184 -3.35 -11.66 0.90
C PRO A 184 -4.45 -12.24 0.00
N ALA A 185 -4.23 -13.37 -0.69
CA ALA A 185 -5.27 -14.05 -1.46
C ALA A 185 -6.49 -14.41 -0.58
N ARG A 186 -6.24 -14.71 0.69
CA ARG A 186 -7.29 -15.08 1.64
C ARG A 186 -8.21 -13.92 2.02
N TYR A 187 -7.83 -12.66 1.75
CA TYR A 187 -8.74 -11.54 1.96
C TYR A 187 -10.03 -11.68 1.13
N GLN A 188 -9.95 -12.31 -0.06
CA GLN A 188 -11.07 -12.45 -0.96
C GLN A 188 -12.22 -13.29 -0.37
N GLU A 189 -11.89 -14.27 0.48
CA GLU A 189 -12.86 -15.12 1.20
C GLU A 189 -13.74 -14.30 2.17
N PHE A 190 -13.25 -13.14 2.63
CA PHE A 190 -13.91 -12.33 3.67
C PHE A 190 -14.27 -10.92 3.21
N ILE A 191 -14.10 -10.59 1.93
CA ILE A 191 -14.22 -9.22 1.43
C ILE A 191 -15.60 -8.60 1.72
N GLY A 192 -16.67 -9.40 1.60
CA GLY A 192 -18.04 -9.00 1.92
C GLY A 192 -18.33 -8.86 3.42
N HIS A 193 -17.38 -9.21 4.27
CA HIS A 193 -17.53 -9.14 5.72
C HIS A 193 -16.71 -8.00 6.37
N PHE A 194 -15.69 -7.46 5.71
CA PHE A 194 -14.93 -6.36 6.32
C PHE A 194 -15.79 -5.09 6.45
N PRO A 195 -15.80 -4.43 7.63
CA PRO A 195 -16.35 -3.08 7.74
C PRO A 195 -15.42 -2.04 7.08
N ARG A 196 -15.93 -0.81 6.89
CA ARG A 196 -15.22 0.25 6.16
C ARG A 196 -13.93 0.73 6.86
N ASN A 197 -13.85 0.59 8.18
CA ASN A 197 -12.71 0.99 9.02
C ASN A 197 -11.56 -0.05 9.01
N VAL A 198 -11.35 -0.73 7.88
CA VAL A 198 -10.33 -1.78 7.73
C VAL A 198 -9.30 -1.40 6.68
N ILE A 199 -8.03 -1.53 7.07
CA ILE A 199 -6.88 -1.42 6.19
C ILE A 199 -6.38 -2.83 5.88
N LEU A 200 -6.36 -3.20 4.60
CA LEU A 200 -5.88 -4.49 4.14
C LEU A 200 -4.46 -4.35 3.61
N GLY A 201 -3.51 -4.90 4.36
CA GLY A 201 -2.09 -4.82 4.09
C GLY A 201 -1.48 -6.15 3.66
N THR A 202 -0.42 -6.07 2.86
CA THR A 202 0.48 -7.22 2.63
C THR A 202 1.94 -6.84 2.85
N THR A 203 2.79 -7.81 3.20
CA THR A 203 4.24 -7.67 3.04
C THR A 203 4.66 -8.14 1.64
N ILE A 204 5.38 -7.31 0.89
CA ILE A 204 6.06 -7.65 -0.37
C ILE A 204 7.50 -7.13 -0.26
N GLU A 205 8.44 -8.05 -0.06
CA GLU A 205 9.83 -7.71 0.22
C GLU A 205 10.65 -7.37 -1.04
N THR A 206 10.29 -7.98 -2.18
CA THR A 206 10.95 -7.88 -3.49
C THR A 206 9.95 -8.19 -4.61
N ASP A 207 10.33 -7.90 -5.86
CA ASP A 207 9.68 -8.39 -7.07
C ASP A 207 10.39 -9.61 -7.71
N ASP A 208 11.45 -10.12 -7.08
CA ASP A 208 12.26 -11.25 -7.54
C ASP A 208 11.96 -12.52 -6.71
N ASP A 209 11.15 -13.41 -7.28
CA ASP A 209 10.82 -14.70 -6.63
C ASP A 209 12.02 -15.66 -6.58
N ASP A 210 12.95 -15.59 -7.54
CA ASP A 210 14.12 -16.47 -7.58
C ASP A 210 15.09 -16.12 -6.44
N LEU A 211 15.33 -14.82 -6.22
CA LEU A 211 16.04 -14.33 -5.03
C LEU A 211 15.34 -14.77 -3.75
N TYR A 212 14.00 -14.64 -3.70
CA TYR A 212 13.21 -15.04 -2.53
C TYR A 212 13.38 -16.53 -2.18
N LEU A 213 13.33 -17.40 -3.19
CA LEU A 213 13.47 -18.85 -3.04
C LEU A 213 14.91 -19.25 -2.73
N LYS A 214 15.89 -18.69 -3.47
CA LYS A 214 17.32 -18.94 -3.28
C LYS A 214 17.76 -18.67 -1.84
N HIS A 215 17.30 -17.57 -1.26
CA HIS A 215 17.64 -17.18 0.12
C HIS A 215 16.73 -17.79 1.19
N ARG A 216 15.79 -18.68 0.80
CA ARG A 216 14.84 -19.37 1.70
C ARG A 216 14.16 -18.39 2.65
N ILE A 217 13.69 -17.27 2.09
CA ILE A 217 13.21 -16.14 2.90
C ILE A 217 12.06 -16.55 3.82
N SER A 218 11.06 -17.25 3.30
CA SER A 218 10.01 -17.86 4.10
C SER A 218 9.25 -18.95 3.32
N SER A 219 8.39 -19.70 4.02
CA SER A 219 7.39 -20.62 3.48
C SER A 219 6.03 -19.95 3.17
N ALA A 220 5.93 -18.62 3.24
CA ALA A 220 4.74 -17.91 2.79
C ALA A 220 4.60 -17.97 1.25
N PRO A 221 3.40 -17.69 0.70
CA PRO A 221 3.26 -17.48 -0.75
C PRO A 221 4.32 -16.52 -1.28
N ILE A 222 4.92 -16.82 -2.43
CA ILE A 222 5.99 -15.98 -3.02
C ILE A 222 5.49 -14.55 -3.33
N PRO A 223 6.38 -13.55 -3.34
CA PRO A 223 6.02 -12.14 -3.57
C PRO A 223 5.12 -11.89 -4.78
N SER A 224 5.36 -12.53 -5.94
CA SER A 224 4.52 -12.34 -7.14
C SER A 224 3.05 -12.75 -6.92
N ARG A 225 2.80 -13.82 -6.16
CA ARG A 225 1.44 -14.24 -5.80
C ARG A 225 0.75 -13.23 -4.87
N ARG A 226 1.51 -12.62 -3.96
CA ARG A 226 1.00 -11.56 -3.07
C ARG A 226 0.66 -10.30 -3.85
N TYR A 227 1.53 -9.91 -4.79
CA TYR A 227 1.29 -8.82 -5.73
C TYR A 227 0.00 -9.05 -6.52
N LYS A 228 -0.15 -10.22 -7.16
CA LYS A 228 -1.34 -10.55 -7.95
C LYS A 228 -2.61 -10.46 -7.12
N ALA A 229 -2.62 -11.07 -5.93
CA ALA A 229 -3.77 -11.02 -5.04
C ALA A 229 -4.16 -9.58 -4.64
N MET A 230 -3.18 -8.72 -4.33
CA MET A 230 -3.45 -7.33 -3.96
C MET A 230 -3.84 -6.43 -5.13
N LYS A 231 -3.36 -6.73 -6.33
CA LYS A 231 -3.78 -6.07 -7.58
C LYS A 231 -5.24 -6.35 -7.87
N GLU A 232 -5.66 -7.61 -7.75
CA GLU A 232 -7.04 -8.06 -8.00
C GLU A 232 -8.00 -7.66 -6.87
N LEU A 233 -7.48 -7.37 -5.67
CA LEU A 233 -8.27 -6.96 -4.52
C LEU A 233 -8.92 -5.58 -4.73
N ASN A 234 -10.25 -5.58 -4.87
CA ASN A 234 -11.07 -4.37 -4.90
C ASN A 234 -11.36 -3.86 -3.49
N TRP A 235 -10.37 -3.21 -2.88
CA TRP A 235 -10.49 -2.58 -1.57
C TRP A 235 -9.91 -1.16 -1.59
N PRO A 236 -10.56 -0.16 -0.96
CA PRO A 236 -10.10 1.23 -1.03
C PRO A 236 -8.84 1.49 -0.19
N CYS A 237 -8.74 0.89 1.01
CA CYS A 237 -7.63 1.12 1.94
C CYS A 237 -6.60 -0.02 1.85
N LYS A 238 -5.85 -0.07 0.75
CA LYS A 238 -4.75 -1.02 0.57
C LYS A 238 -3.42 -0.49 1.11
N PHE A 239 -2.66 -1.36 1.78
CA PHE A 239 -1.37 -1.05 2.38
C PHE A 239 -0.30 -2.03 1.90
N VAL A 240 0.93 -1.58 1.70
CA VAL A 240 2.07 -2.46 1.41
C VAL A 240 3.21 -2.17 2.37
N SER A 241 3.74 -3.20 3.01
CA SER A 241 5.00 -3.13 3.77
C SER A 241 6.10 -3.81 2.97
N ILE A 242 7.12 -3.02 2.59
CA ILE A 242 8.36 -3.47 1.97
C ILE A 242 9.40 -3.58 3.09
N GLU A 243 9.18 -4.53 4.00
CA GLU A 243 9.98 -4.75 5.20
C GLU A 243 10.14 -6.24 5.52
N PRO A 244 11.39 -6.72 5.70
CA PRO A 244 12.62 -6.06 5.26
C PRO A 244 12.65 -5.96 3.73
N ILE A 245 13.14 -4.84 3.18
CA ILE A 245 13.37 -4.72 1.73
C ILE A 245 14.49 -5.66 1.30
N LEU A 246 14.24 -6.44 0.25
CA LEU A 246 15.22 -7.30 -0.41
C LEU A 246 15.53 -6.75 -1.80
N ASP A 247 16.65 -7.16 -2.41
CA ASP A 247 17.05 -6.64 -3.71
C ASP A 247 15.98 -6.95 -4.77
N PHE A 248 15.82 -6.01 -5.71
CA PHE A 248 14.64 -5.91 -6.58
C PHE A 248 14.98 -5.32 -7.95
N ASN A 249 14.12 -5.47 -8.95
CA ASN A 249 14.20 -4.67 -10.18
C ASN A 249 13.42 -3.35 -9.99
N LEU A 250 14.11 -2.20 -10.13
CA LEU A 250 13.53 -0.90 -9.77
C LEU A 250 12.25 -0.58 -10.55
N ASP A 251 12.26 -0.73 -11.86
CA ASP A 251 11.11 -0.30 -12.68
C ASP A 251 9.95 -1.29 -12.57
N ASN A 252 10.24 -2.59 -12.50
CA ASN A 252 9.21 -3.60 -12.31
C ASN A 252 8.59 -3.54 -10.91
N PHE A 253 9.38 -3.33 -9.86
CA PHE A 253 8.85 -3.21 -8.51
C PHE A 253 8.00 -1.94 -8.35
N VAL A 254 8.43 -0.81 -8.92
CA VAL A 254 7.60 0.41 -8.97
C VAL A 254 6.28 0.16 -9.71
N LYS A 255 6.31 -0.60 -10.82
CA LYS A 255 5.09 -1.00 -11.54
C LYS A 255 4.19 -1.86 -10.66
N TRP A 256 4.71 -2.83 -9.93
CA TRP A 256 3.91 -3.67 -9.02
C TRP A 256 3.19 -2.83 -7.97
N ILE A 257 3.90 -1.90 -7.32
CA ILE A 257 3.29 -1.03 -6.30
C ILE A 257 2.25 -0.09 -6.93
N ARG A 258 2.50 0.43 -8.13
CA ARG A 258 1.51 1.26 -8.86
C ARG A 258 0.25 0.47 -9.18
N ASP A 259 0.38 -0.74 -9.68
CA ASP A 259 -0.74 -1.64 -10.01
C ASP A 259 -1.57 -2.02 -8.78
N ILE A 260 -0.93 -2.21 -7.61
CA ILE A 260 -1.64 -2.44 -6.35
C ILE A 260 -2.43 -1.19 -5.94
N ALA A 261 -1.96 0.01 -6.29
CA ALA A 261 -2.54 1.28 -5.87
C ALA A 261 -2.79 1.37 -4.35
N PRO A 262 -1.77 1.10 -3.50
CA PRO A 262 -1.91 1.30 -2.06
C PRO A 262 -1.99 2.80 -1.76
N PHE A 263 -2.66 3.17 -0.67
CA PHE A 263 -2.63 4.55 -0.21
C PHE A 263 -1.37 4.88 0.58
N MET A 264 -0.72 3.85 1.13
CA MET A 264 0.45 3.97 1.97
C MET A 264 1.37 2.77 1.82
N VAL A 265 2.67 3.06 1.75
CA VAL A 265 3.74 2.07 1.64
C VAL A 265 4.78 2.31 2.72
N TYR A 266 5.18 1.26 3.42
CA TYR A 266 6.32 1.30 4.32
C TYR A 266 7.53 0.71 3.65
N VAL A 267 8.70 1.33 3.85
CA VAL A 267 9.98 0.83 3.31
C VAL A 267 11.01 0.83 4.42
N GLY A 268 11.66 -0.31 4.64
CA GLY A 268 12.67 -0.45 5.68
C GLY A 268 13.60 -1.64 5.49
N TYR A 269 14.85 -1.43 5.88
CA TYR A 269 15.89 -2.45 5.97
C TYR A 269 15.65 -3.39 7.17
N ASP A 270 16.37 -4.51 7.19
CA ASP A 270 16.37 -5.39 8.35
C ASP A 270 16.97 -4.72 9.59
N ASN A 271 16.30 -4.91 10.72
CA ASN A 271 16.67 -4.35 12.02
C ASN A 271 17.38 -5.33 12.94
N TYR A 272 17.45 -6.61 12.56
CA TYR A 272 17.94 -7.67 13.45
C TYR A 272 19.21 -8.36 12.95
N ASN A 273 19.90 -7.76 11.97
CA ASN A 273 21.18 -8.21 11.43
C ASN A 273 21.12 -9.67 10.92
N ASN A 274 20.03 -10.04 10.28
CA ASN A 274 19.82 -11.33 9.61
C ASN A 274 20.63 -11.44 8.31
N LYS A 275 21.31 -10.36 7.88
CA LYS A 275 22.13 -10.29 6.65
C LYS A 275 21.39 -10.77 5.40
N LEU A 276 20.16 -10.28 5.26
CA LEU A 276 19.29 -10.58 4.12
C LEU A 276 19.89 -10.00 2.82
N PRO A 277 19.50 -10.50 1.63
CA PRO A 277 19.92 -9.91 0.35
C PRO A 277 19.26 -8.53 0.16
N GLU A 278 19.78 -7.52 0.86
CA GLU A 278 19.30 -6.14 0.83
C GLU A 278 19.78 -5.41 -0.46
N PRO A 279 19.01 -4.46 -1.00
CA PRO A 279 19.46 -3.55 -2.05
C PRO A 279 20.42 -2.48 -1.48
N SER A 280 21.27 -1.89 -2.33
CA SER A 280 22.07 -0.73 -1.93
C SER A 280 21.19 0.46 -1.52
N LEU A 281 21.70 1.33 -0.64
CA LEU A 281 20.99 2.54 -0.21
C LEU A 281 20.56 3.40 -1.40
N LYS A 282 21.45 3.57 -2.40
CA LYS A 282 21.16 4.32 -3.62
C LYS A 282 19.92 3.76 -4.34
N LYS A 283 19.84 2.44 -4.47
CA LYS A 283 18.73 1.76 -5.14
C LYS A 283 17.42 1.90 -4.35
N THR A 284 17.49 1.77 -3.02
CA THR A 284 16.34 2.00 -2.13
C THR A 284 15.84 3.44 -2.17
N MET A 285 16.74 4.42 -2.18
CA MET A 285 16.36 5.83 -2.28
C MET A 285 15.69 6.15 -3.62
N ALA A 286 16.15 5.55 -4.72
CA ALA A 286 15.50 5.67 -6.02
C ALA A 286 14.08 5.05 -6.03
N LEU A 287 13.88 3.91 -5.36
CA LEU A 287 12.55 3.33 -5.17
C LEU A 287 11.65 4.28 -4.38
N ILE A 288 12.11 4.75 -3.21
CA ILE A 288 11.35 5.69 -2.36
C ILE A 288 10.95 6.93 -3.15
N GLU A 289 11.87 7.53 -3.90
CA GLU A 289 11.59 8.69 -4.74
C GLU A 289 10.47 8.39 -5.76
N LYS A 290 10.58 7.29 -6.52
CA LYS A 290 9.59 6.92 -7.54
C LYS A 290 8.22 6.60 -6.94
N LEU A 291 8.17 5.92 -5.79
CA LEU A 291 6.93 5.59 -5.09
C LEU A 291 6.26 6.84 -4.51
N SER A 292 7.04 7.78 -3.96
CA SER A 292 6.53 9.01 -3.33
C SER A 292 5.77 9.91 -4.30
N ARG A 293 5.91 9.71 -5.61
CA ARG A 293 5.17 10.43 -6.65
C ARG A 293 3.69 10.04 -6.71
N PHE A 294 3.30 8.86 -6.21
CA PHE A 294 1.92 8.38 -6.37
C PHE A 294 1.30 7.73 -5.13
N THR A 295 2.07 7.44 -4.09
CA THR A 295 1.59 6.92 -2.80
C THR A 295 2.34 7.57 -1.64
N LEU A 296 1.73 7.62 -0.46
CA LEU A 296 2.44 8.02 0.76
C LEU A 296 3.49 6.96 1.11
N VAL A 297 4.75 7.36 1.19
CA VAL A 297 5.85 6.47 1.59
C VAL A 297 6.33 6.84 2.99
N VAL A 298 6.25 5.88 3.90
CA VAL A 298 6.81 6.02 5.25
C VAL A 298 8.14 5.29 5.30
N ARG A 299 9.19 6.04 5.61
CA ARG A 299 10.54 5.51 5.79
C ARG A 299 10.65 4.92 7.20
N LYS A 300 11.13 3.69 7.27
CA LYS A 300 11.48 3.02 8.52
C LYS A 300 13.00 3.08 8.68
N THR A 301 13.65 1.98 9.02
CA THR A 301 15.11 1.96 9.08
C THR A 301 15.66 2.06 7.68
N ILE A 302 16.33 3.18 7.39
CA ILE A 302 17.04 3.42 6.14
C ILE A 302 18.50 3.69 6.49
N ARG A 303 19.38 2.83 6.00
CA ARG A 303 20.83 2.86 6.23
C ARG A 303 21.54 2.26 5.01
N PRO A 304 22.86 2.43 4.87
CA PRO A 304 23.65 1.57 3.99
C PRO A 304 23.33 0.09 4.23
N ALA A 305 23.25 -0.70 3.17
CA ALA A 305 23.11 -2.14 3.27
C ALA A 305 24.31 -2.73 4.01
N TRP A 306 24.13 -3.86 4.69
CA TRP A 306 25.17 -4.41 5.58
C TRP A 306 26.50 -4.78 4.88
N PHE A 307 26.49 -4.91 3.54
CA PHE A 307 27.69 -5.15 2.73
C PHE A 307 28.29 -3.89 2.13
N GLU A 308 27.62 -2.74 2.23
CA GLU A 308 28.14 -1.48 1.69
C GLU A 308 29.21 -0.94 2.63
N SER A 309 30.41 -0.73 2.09
CA SER A 309 31.52 -0.14 2.83
C SER A 309 31.47 1.39 2.77
N MET A 310 32.06 2.06 3.76
CA MET A 310 32.09 3.52 3.83
C MET A 310 32.82 4.13 2.62
N GLU A 311 33.80 3.42 2.05
CA GLU A 311 34.59 3.85 0.89
C GLU A 311 33.71 4.03 -0.36
N SER A 312 32.67 3.21 -0.53
CA SER A 312 31.75 3.29 -1.68
C SER A 312 31.01 4.64 -1.79
N TYR A 313 30.91 5.38 -0.68
CA TYR A 313 30.29 6.72 -0.62
C TYR A 313 31.32 7.86 -0.72
N ILE A 314 32.59 7.60 -0.39
CA ILE A 314 33.67 8.59 -0.50
C ILE A 314 34.01 8.83 -1.97
N ASP A 315 34.10 7.78 -2.79
CA ASP A 315 34.39 7.91 -4.23
C ASP A 315 33.25 8.59 -5.00
N PHE A 316 32.00 8.42 -4.55
CA PHE A 316 30.87 9.13 -5.14
C PHE A 316 30.98 10.65 -4.92
N SER A 317 31.39 11.08 -3.73
CA SER A 317 31.59 12.51 -3.43
C SER A 317 32.72 13.15 -4.25
N LYS A 318 33.77 12.38 -4.55
CA LYS A 318 34.87 12.81 -5.44
C LYS A 318 34.45 12.87 -6.90
N SER A 319 33.69 11.88 -7.37
CA SER A 319 33.17 11.85 -8.75
C SER A 319 32.18 13.00 -9.03
N ALA A 320 31.30 13.31 -8.07
CA ALA A 320 30.33 14.40 -8.16
C ALA A 320 31.00 15.80 -8.12
N LYS A 321 32.11 15.95 -7.37
CA LYS A 321 32.94 17.15 -7.41
C LYS A 321 33.66 17.31 -8.75
N ASN A 322 34.22 16.24 -9.29
CA ASN A 322 34.91 16.26 -10.59
C ASN A 322 33.95 16.56 -11.76
N SER A 323 32.71 16.08 -11.73
CA SER A 323 31.70 16.42 -12.76
C SER A 323 31.24 17.87 -12.69
N ASN A 324 31.14 18.45 -11.49
CA ASN A 324 30.85 19.88 -11.33
C ASN A 324 32.02 20.76 -11.81
N GLU A 325 33.26 20.38 -11.55
CA GLU A 325 34.44 21.11 -12.06
C GLU A 325 34.60 21.01 -13.59
N ALA A 326 34.23 19.88 -14.19
CA ALA A 326 34.22 19.72 -15.65
C ALA A 326 33.14 20.60 -16.31
N GLY A 327 31.93 20.67 -15.73
CA GLY A 327 30.85 21.55 -16.22
C GLY A 327 31.18 23.05 -16.10
N VAL A 328 31.88 23.45 -15.04
CA VAL A 328 32.35 24.83 -14.88
C VAL A 328 33.45 25.19 -15.89
N LYS A 329 34.39 24.27 -16.18
CA LYS A 329 35.45 24.52 -17.18
C LYS A 329 34.93 24.58 -18.62
N GLN A 330 33.84 23.88 -18.93
CA GLN A 330 33.22 23.91 -20.27
C GLN A 330 32.43 25.21 -20.51
N ASN A 331 31.69 25.71 -19.51
CA ASN A 331 31.01 27.01 -19.56
C ASN A 331 31.98 28.20 -19.67
N VAL A 332 33.15 28.14 -19.03
CA VAL A 332 34.18 29.20 -19.15
C VAL A 332 34.84 29.20 -20.53
N ARG A 333 34.96 28.04 -21.20
CA ARG A 333 35.49 27.95 -22.58
C ARG A 333 34.48 28.39 -23.64
N GLU A 334 33.19 28.17 -23.44
CA GLU A 334 32.14 28.62 -24.38
C GLU A 334 31.88 30.12 -24.28
N ASN A 335 31.95 30.72 -23.09
CA ASN A 335 31.82 32.18 -22.94
C ASN A 335 33.00 32.95 -23.53
N LYS A 336 34.24 32.41 -23.47
CA LYS A 336 35.41 33.03 -24.11
C LYS A 336 35.44 32.96 -25.63
N LYS A 337 34.61 32.13 -26.28
CA LYS A 337 34.48 32.07 -27.74
C LYS A 337 33.39 32.99 -28.29
N ARG A 338 32.61 33.65 -27.44
CA ARG A 338 31.56 34.61 -27.83
C ARG A 338 32.00 36.08 -27.72
N GLU A 339 33.21 36.34 -27.24
CA GLU A 339 33.79 37.68 -27.07
C GLU A 339 35.04 37.95 -27.94
N VAL A 340 35.21 37.23 -29.05
CA VAL A 340 36.24 37.56 -30.06
C VAL A 340 35.61 37.69 -31.44
#